data_AF-A0A220MHX9-F1
#
_entry.id   AF-A0A220MHX9-F1
#
_cell.length_a   1.000
_cell.length_b   1.000
_cell.length_c   1.000
_cell.angle_alpha   90.00
_cell.angle_beta   90.00
_cell.angle_gamma   90.00
#
_symmetry.space_group_name_H-M   'P 1'
#
loop_
_entity.id
_entity.type
_entity.pdbx_description
1 polymer ?
#
loop_
_entity_poly.entity_id
_entity_poly.type
_entity_poly.pdbx_seq_one_letter_code
_entity_poly.pdbx_strand_id
1 'polypeptide(L)' 'MKNDFYNRTNDEKTQLLLQHEAHILQGILESKAQYRKVVKAAIAQWVKDLQAGTIKIKTVDDFEKLVKLDLALQRDDC' A
#
# COMPACT_ATOMS: atom_id res chain seq x y z
N MET A 1 -17.55 33.71 -5.55
CA MET A 1 -17.77 32.35 -5.00
C MET A 1 -16.98 32.16 -3.71
N LYS A 2 -17.46 32.70 -2.59
CA LYS A 2 -16.97 32.37 -1.24
C LYS A 2 -18.11 32.71 -0.26
N ASN A 3 -19.05 31.80 -0.01
CA ASN A 3 -19.94 31.97 1.16
C ASN A 3 -20.70 30.73 1.66
N ASP A 4 -20.51 29.54 1.09
CA ASP A 4 -21.34 28.38 1.46
C ASP A 4 -20.68 27.46 2.50
N PHE A 5 -19.40 27.70 2.84
CA PHE A 5 -18.69 26.92 3.85
C PHE A 5 -18.85 27.52 5.27
N TYR A 6 -18.91 28.85 5.37
CA TYR A 6 -19.06 29.54 6.66
C TYR A 6 -20.45 29.31 7.28
N ASN A 7 -21.47 29.16 6.45
CA ASN A 7 -22.86 28.93 6.86
C ASN A 7 -23.21 27.47 7.21
N ARG A 8 -22.27 26.53 7.10
CA ARG A 8 -22.51 25.13 7.46
C ARG A 8 -22.57 24.94 8.96
N THR A 9 -23.45 24.04 9.39
CA THR A 9 -23.52 23.62 10.79
C THR A 9 -22.23 22.92 11.20
N ASN A 10 -21.94 22.86 12.50
CA ASN A 10 -20.75 22.16 12.98
C ASN A 10 -20.80 20.66 12.63
N ASP A 11 -21.99 20.07 12.56
CA ASP A 11 -22.18 18.67 12.19
C ASP A 11 -21.82 18.44 10.71
N GLU A 12 -22.24 19.34 9.82
CA GLU A 12 -21.87 19.29 8.39
C GLU A 12 -20.36 19.46 8.19
N LYS A 13 -19.72 20.38 8.94
CA LYS A 13 -18.26 20.57 8.91
C LYS A 13 -17.54 19.31 9.38
N THR A 14 -18.02 18.68 10.46
CA THR A 14 -17.47 17.43 10.99
C THR A 14 -17.61 16.29 9.99
N GLN A 15 -18.78 16.15 9.36
CA GLN A 15 -19.02 15.12 8.35
C GLN A 15 -18.08 15.25 7.15
N LEU A 16 -17.80 16.48 6.70
CA LEU A 16 -16.86 16.73 5.60
C LEU A 16 -15.42 16.39 5.97
N LEU A 17 -15.01 16.70 7.20
CA LEU A 17 -13.69 16.32 7.70
C LEU A 17 -13.55 14.79 7.72
N LEU A 18 -14.55 14.08 8.26
CA LEU A 18 -14.57 12.62 8.28
C LEU A 18 -14.54 12.00 6.87
N GLN A 19 -15.30 12.56 5.92
CA GLN A 19 -15.27 12.11 4.52
C GLN A 19 -13.91 12.34 3.87
N HIS A 20 -13.27 13.47 4.16
CA HIS A 20 -11.93 13.76 3.65
C HIS A 20 -10.88 12.79 4.21
N GLU A 21 -10.92 12.52 5.52
CA GLU A 21 -10.05 11.55 6.17
C GLU A 21 -10.26 10.14 5.61
N ALA A 22 -11.51 9.71 5.46
CA ALA A 22 -11.85 8.43 4.84
C ALA A 22 -11.34 8.32 3.40
N HIS A 23 -11.43 9.39 2.61
CA HIS A 23 -10.91 9.42 1.24
C HIS A 23 -9.38 9.29 1.21
N ILE A 24 -8.66 9.97 2.12
CA ILE A 24 -7.21 9.83 2.24
C ILE A 24 -6.84 8.39 2.61
N LEU A 25 -7.51 7.81 3.62
CA LEU A 25 -7.27 6.44 4.04
C LEU A 25 -7.54 5.44 2.90
N GLN A 26 -8.61 5.63 2.14
CA GLN A 26 -8.90 4.81 0.98
C GLN A 26 -7.78 4.88 -0.07
N GLY A 27 -7.28 6.07 -0.39
CA GLY A 27 -6.17 6.25 -1.32
C GLY A 27 -4.88 5.56 -0.86
N ILE A 28 -4.61 5.57 0.45
CA ILE A 28 -3.48 4.84 1.05
C ILE A 28 -3.66 3.33 0.89
N LEU A 29 -4.86 2.80 1.19
CA LEU A 29 -5.16 1.37 1.07
C LEU A 29 -5.05 0.88 -0.38
N GLU A 30 -5.58 1.65 -1.34
CA GLU A 30 -5.48 1.34 -2.76
C GLU A 30 -4.03 1.32 -3.24
N SER A 31 -3.23 2.30 -2.83
CA SER A 31 -1.80 2.35 -3.15
C SER A 31 -1.04 1.15 -2.57
N LYS A 32 -1.28 0.80 -1.31
CA LYS A 32 -0.69 -0.40 -0.67
C LYS A 32 -1.07 -1.68 -1.40
N ALA A 33 -2.33 -1.81 -1.83
CA ALA A 33 -2.78 -2.98 -2.59
C ALA A 33 -2.07 -3.10 -3.94
N GLN A 34 -1.82 -1.97 -4.63
CA GLN A 34 -1.05 -1.95 -5.88
C GLN A 34 0.39 -2.39 -5.64
N TYR A 35 1.08 -1.86 -4.62
CA TYR A 35 2.45 -2.27 -4.28
C TYR A 35 2.53 -3.76 -3.94
N ARG A 36 1.58 -4.28 -3.16
CA ARG A 36 1.52 -5.72 -2.82
C ARG A 36 1.44 -6.61 -4.06
N LYS A 37 0.70 -6.21 -5.10
CA LYS A 37 0.65 -6.95 -6.37
C LYS A 37 2.01 -6.99 -7.07
N VAL A 38 2.70 -5.86 -7.13
CA VAL A 38 4.02 -5.75 -7.75
C VAL A 38 5.05 -6.62 -7.01
N VAL A 39 5.09 -6.54 -5.68
CA VAL A 39 6.00 -7.33 -4.85
C VAL A 39 5.75 -8.82 -5.02
N LYS A 40 4.48 -9.26 -5.00
CA LYS A 40 4.13 -10.67 -5.23
C LYS A 40 4.54 -11.16 -6.61
N ALA A 41 4.37 -10.34 -7.65
CA ALA A 41 4.82 -10.69 -9.00
C ALA A 41 6.35 -10.81 -9.07
N ALA A 42 7.08 -9.90 -8.42
CA ALA A 42 8.54 -9.94 -8.36
C ALA A 42 9.05 -11.20 -7.63
N ILE A 43 8.44 -11.56 -6.49
CA ILE A 43 8.75 -12.79 -5.75
C ILE A 43 8.49 -14.02 -6.63
N ALA A 44 7.34 -14.07 -7.30
CA ALA A 44 6.99 -15.21 -8.16
C ALA A 44 7.96 -15.38 -9.32
N GLN A 45 8.40 -14.28 -9.95
CA GLN A 45 9.39 -14.32 -11.01
C GLN A 45 10.77 -14.77 -10.48
N TRP A 46 11.20 -14.23 -9.34
CA TRP A 46 12.45 -14.62 -8.69
C TRP A 46 12.49 -16.13 -8.38
N VAL A 47 11.40 -16.69 -7.86
CA VAL A 47 11.28 -18.14 -7.61
C VAL A 47 11.41 -18.95 -8.89
N LYS A 48 10.80 -18.50 -10.00
CA LYS A 48 10.91 -19.19 -11.31
C LYS A 48 12.35 -19.16 -11.83
N ASP A 49 13.00 -18.00 -11.79
CA ASP A 49 14.36 -17.83 -12.31
C ASP A 49 15.38 -18.62 -11.47
N LEU A 50 15.11 -18.77 -10.16
CA LEU A 50 15.85 -19.65 -9.27
C LEU A 50 15.70 -21.14 -9.67
N GLN A 51 14.47 -21.60 -9.87
CA GLN A 51 14.19 -22.99 -10.27
C GLN A 51 14.77 -23.33 -11.65
N ALA A 52 14.79 -22.36 -12.56
CA ALA A 52 15.38 -22.50 -13.89
C ALA A 52 16.93 -22.53 -13.87
N GLY A 53 17.56 -22.29 -12.71
CA GLY A 53 19.02 -22.19 -12.60
C GLY A 53 19.60 -20.93 -13.24
N THR A 54 18.76 -19.99 -13.67
CA THR A 54 19.14 -18.69 -14.24
C THR A 54 19.74 -17.79 -13.16
N ILE A 55 19.22 -17.89 -11.93
CA ILE A 55 19.80 -17.26 -10.74
C ILE A 55 20.61 -18.31 -9.98
N LYS A 56 21.90 -18.07 -9.78
CA LYS A 56 22.72 -18.79 -8.79
C LYS A 56 22.76 -17.99 -7.51
N ILE A 57 22.09 -18.47 -6.46
CA ILE A 57 22.11 -17.83 -5.14
C ILE A 57 23.54 -17.91 -4.59
N LYS A 58 24.20 -16.76 -4.46
CA LYS A 58 25.42 -16.61 -3.65
C LYS A 58 25.11 -16.05 -2.26
N THR A 59 24.05 -15.23 -2.14
CA THR A 59 23.48 -14.70 -0.88
C THR A 59 21.96 -14.53 -1.02
N VAL A 60 21.22 -14.65 0.09
CA VAL A 60 19.74 -14.68 0.15
C VAL A 60 19.12 -13.26 0.30
N ASP A 61 19.96 -12.22 0.34
CA ASP A 61 19.62 -10.85 0.74
C ASP A 61 18.47 -10.20 -0.05
N ASP A 62 18.43 -10.34 -1.38
CA ASP A 62 17.42 -9.63 -2.19
C ASP A 62 16.02 -10.24 -2.02
N PHE A 63 15.94 -11.56 -1.83
CA PHE A 63 14.69 -12.22 -1.47
C PHE A 63 14.25 -11.82 -0.06
N GLU A 64 15.18 -11.78 0.90
CA GLU A 64 14.89 -11.34 2.26
C GLU A 64 14.34 -9.90 2.27
N LYS A 65 14.90 -8.99 1.47
CA LYS A 65 14.38 -7.62 1.32
C LYS A 65 12.97 -7.59 0.73
N LEU A 66 12.69 -8.40 -0.30
CA LEU A 66 11.36 -8.49 -0.91
C LEU A 66 10.31 -9.04 0.07
N VAL A 67 10.65 -10.08 0.85
CA VAL A 67 9.77 -10.64 1.88
C VAL A 67 9.54 -9.65 3.01
N LYS A 68 10.58 -8.95 3.48
CA LYS A 68 10.43 -7.88 4.49
C LYS A 68 9.50 -6.77 4.01
N LEU A 69 9.59 -6.39 2.73
CA LEU A 69 8.71 -5.39 2.14
C LEU A 69 7.25 -5.87 2.09
N ASP A 70 7.01 -7.12 1.68
CA ASP A 70 5.66 -7.70 1.68
C ASP A 70 5.06 -7.76 3.11
N LEU A 71 5.87 -8.16 4.10
CA LEU A 71 5.45 -8.19 5.51
C LEU A 71 5.19 -6.78 6.08
N ALA A 72 6.01 -5.79 5.72
CA ALA A 72 5.79 -4.41 6.12
C ALA A 72 4.47 -3.86 5.54
N LEU A 73 4.14 -4.22 4.29
CA LEU A 73 2.88 -3.88 3.65
C LEU A 73 1.66 -4.62 4.24
N GLN A 74 1.86 -5.60 5.12
CA GLN A 74 0.80 -6.33 5.83
C GLN A 74 0.59 -5.84 7.28
N ARG A 75 1.54 -5.11 7.87
CA ARG A 75 1.53 -4.80 9.32
C ARG A 75 0.69 -3.60 9.76
N ASP A 76 -0.14 -3.04 8.90
CA ASP A 76 -0.98 -1.88 9.24
C ASP A 76 -2.44 -2.24 9.62
N ASP A 77 -2.70 -3.51 9.94
CA ASP A 77 -4.03 -4.00 10.36
C ASP A 77 -4.17 -4.05 11.91
N CYS A 78 -3.85 -2.95 12.61
CA CYS A 78 -4.14 -2.77 14.05
C CYS A 78 -4.87 -1.46 14.32
#